data_AF-A0A3E2XNF4-F1
#
_entry.id   AF-A0A3E2XNF4-F1
#
_cell.length_a   1.000
_cell.length_b   1.000
_cell.length_c   1.000
_cell.angle_alpha   90.00
_cell.angle_beta   90.00
_cell.angle_gamma   90.00
#
_symmetry.space_group_name_H-M   'P 1'
#
loop_
_entity.id
_entity.type
_entity.pdbx_description
1 polymer ?
#
loop_
_entity_poly.entity_id
_entity_poly.type
_entity_poly.pdbx_seq_one_letter_code
_entity_poly.pdbx_strand_id
1 'polypeptide(L)'
;MFFPPRNIVESVKKEYPSGTRVELVSMNDPYRDMPTGTRGTVACVDDTGTIHVAWDNGCHLGVVYGEDSCRKLHTIKTICYGKEETWDCKEDAVAFFLQAVAGSEGAECERYTKILTDLAMGMDICTDGE
;
A
#
# COMPACT_ATOMS: atom_id res chain seq x y z
N MET A 1 -5.41 -16.24 25.11
CA MET A 1 -5.33 -16.27 23.65
C MET A 1 -6.74 -16.26 23.12
N PHE A 2 -7.15 -15.12 22.54
CA PHE A 2 -8.45 -14.98 21.90
C PHE A 2 -8.33 -15.51 20.48
N PHE A 3 -9.16 -16.49 20.10
CA PHE A 3 -9.21 -16.99 18.74
C PHE A 3 -10.51 -16.51 18.10
N PRO A 4 -10.45 -15.65 17.07
CA PRO A 4 -11.64 -15.25 16.36
C PRO A 4 -12.31 -16.47 15.70
N PRO A 5 -13.65 -16.47 15.60
CA PRO A 5 -14.35 -17.56 14.93
C PRO A 5 -14.00 -17.61 13.44
N ARG A 6 -14.12 -18.80 12.82
CA ARG A 6 -13.68 -19.05 11.43
C ARG A 6 -14.24 -18.04 10.42
N ASN A 7 -15.49 -17.60 10.58
CA ASN A 7 -16.09 -16.61 9.67
C ASN A 7 -15.35 -15.26 9.69
N ILE A 8 -14.78 -14.86 10.84
CA ILE A 8 -14.00 -13.63 10.96
C ILE A 8 -12.63 -13.83 10.32
N VAL A 9 -11.94 -14.94 10.59
CA VAL A 9 -10.66 -15.28 9.95
C VAL A 9 -10.79 -15.28 8.43
N GLU A 10 -11.84 -15.90 7.89
CA GLU A 10 -12.11 -15.90 6.45
C GLU A 10 -12.42 -14.51 5.90
N SER A 11 -13.05 -13.64 6.70
CA SER A 11 -13.29 -12.25 6.32
C SER A 11 -11.98 -11.45 6.28
N VAL A 12 -11.09 -11.64 7.27
CA VAL A 12 -9.75 -11.03 7.29
C VAL A 12 -8.91 -11.51 6.10
N LYS A 13 -8.92 -12.81 5.81
CA LYS A 13 -8.24 -13.40 4.63
C LYS A 13 -8.72 -12.77 3.32
N LYS A 14 -10.02 -12.50 3.19
CA LYS A 14 -10.60 -11.82 2.03
C LYS A 14 -10.27 -10.34 2.00
N GLU A 15 -10.19 -9.71 3.16
CA GLU A 15 -9.93 -8.28 3.28
C GLU A 15 -8.46 -7.95 3.00
N TYR A 16 -7.54 -8.81 3.45
CA TYR A 16 -6.09 -8.68 3.35
C TYR A 16 -5.47 -9.89 2.63
N PRO A 17 -5.71 -10.05 1.31
CA PRO A 17 -5.02 -11.08 0.54
C PRO A 17 -3.51 -10.81 0.47
N SER A 18 -2.73 -11.86 0.19
CA SER A 18 -1.29 -11.73 -0.09
C SER A 18 -1.04 -10.66 -1.15
N GLY A 19 -0.04 -9.80 -0.91
CA GLY A 19 0.30 -8.66 -1.76
C GLY A 19 -0.42 -7.36 -1.39
N THR A 20 -1.38 -7.38 -0.45
CA THR A 20 -2.04 -6.16 0.03
C THR A 20 -1.04 -5.27 0.74
N ARG A 21 -1.05 -3.98 0.40
CA ARG A 21 -0.24 -2.98 1.09
C ARG A 21 -0.95 -2.49 2.34
N VAL A 22 -0.23 -2.44 3.46
CA VAL A 22 -0.78 -2.03 4.75
C VAL A 22 0.16 -1.06 5.46
N GLU A 23 -0.43 -0.27 6.34
CA GLU A 23 0.28 0.60 7.26
C GLU A 23 -0.09 0.23 8.70
N LEU A 24 0.92 0.16 9.56
CA LEU A 24 0.74 -0.09 10.98
C LEU A 24 0.08 1.12 11.65
N VAL A 25 -1.08 0.89 12.27
CA VAL A 25 -1.80 1.91 13.04
C VAL A 25 -1.39 1.83 14.51
N SER A 26 -1.32 0.62 15.06
CA SER A 26 -0.91 0.37 16.44
C SER A 26 -0.42 -1.06 16.59
N MET A 27 0.65 -1.24 17.36
CA MET A 27 1.20 -2.53 17.74
C MET A 27 1.24 -2.59 19.26
N ASN A 28 0.74 -3.68 19.85
CA ASN A 28 0.77 -3.90 21.29
C ASN A 28 1.82 -4.96 21.64
N ASP A 29 3.10 -4.61 21.49
CA ASP A 29 4.23 -5.49 21.83
C ASP A 29 5.09 -4.89 22.96
N PRO A 30 5.28 -5.59 24.09
CA PRO A 30 6.04 -5.07 25.23
C PRO A 30 7.57 -5.16 25.07
N TYR A 31 8.08 -5.81 24.02
CA TYR A 31 9.50 -6.06 23.79
C TYR A 31 10.05 -5.31 22.57
N ARG A 32 9.20 -4.95 21.62
CA ARG A 32 9.56 -4.33 20.34
C ARG A 32 8.71 -3.09 20.13
N ASP A 33 9.38 -1.95 20.06
CA ASP A 33 8.74 -0.71 19.64
C ASP A 33 8.67 -0.70 18.10
N MET A 34 7.45 -0.59 17.58
CA MET A 34 7.23 -0.50 16.14
C MET A 34 6.58 0.84 15.81
N PRO A 35 7.22 1.68 14.98
CA PRO A 35 6.72 3.02 14.74
C PRO A 35 5.39 2.96 13.98
N THR A 36 4.41 3.69 14.47
CA THR A 36 3.14 3.89 13.75
C THR A 36 3.42 4.57 12.41
N GLY A 37 2.67 4.19 11.38
CA GLY A 37 2.95 4.62 10.01
C GLY A 37 3.93 3.73 9.25
N THR A 38 4.52 2.71 9.89
CA THR A 38 5.36 1.74 9.17
C THR A 38 4.54 1.03 8.11
N ARG A 39 5.05 0.99 6.88
CA ARG A 39 4.40 0.32 5.74
C ARG A 39 4.95 -1.08 5.56
N GLY A 40 4.11 -1.95 5.01
CA GLY A 40 4.46 -3.33 4.76
C GLY A 40 3.51 -4.00 3.78
N THR A 41 3.91 -5.17 3.32
CA THR A 41 3.15 -5.97 2.36
C THR A 41 2.70 -7.26 3.03
N VAL A 42 1.40 -7.54 2.97
CA VAL A 42 0.83 -8.77 3.52
C VAL A 42 1.41 -9.97 2.78
N ALA A 43 2.06 -10.87 3.51
CA ALA A 43 2.59 -12.13 2.99
C ALA A 43 1.52 -13.22 3.03
N CYS A 44 0.83 -13.35 4.17
CA CYS A 44 -0.27 -14.29 4.34
C CYS A 44 -1.09 -13.96 5.60
N VAL A 45 -2.25 -14.60 5.73
CA VAL A 45 -3.07 -14.58 6.95
C VAL A 45 -3.24 -16.01 7.43
N ASP A 46 -2.91 -16.28 8.68
CA ASP A 46 -2.98 -17.63 9.25
C ASP A 46 -4.41 -18.00 9.71
N ASP A 47 -4.58 -19.24 10.17
CA ASP A 47 -5.87 -19.77 10.62
C ASP A 47 -6.34 -19.21 11.98
N THR A 48 -5.48 -18.43 12.64
CA THR A 48 -5.80 -17.70 13.87
C THR A 48 -6.26 -16.27 13.58
N GLY A 49 -6.19 -15.82 12.31
CA GLY A 49 -6.54 -14.46 11.90
C GLY A 49 -5.41 -13.45 12.04
N THR A 50 -4.18 -13.92 12.30
CA THR A 50 -3.00 -13.04 12.36
C THR A 50 -2.54 -12.74 10.94
N ILE A 51 -2.33 -11.46 10.65
CA ILE A 51 -1.85 -10.99 9.35
C ILE A 51 -0.33 -10.95 9.41
N HIS A 52 0.34 -11.83 8.67
CA HIS A 52 1.78 -11.78 8.52
C HIS A 52 2.15 -10.73 7.48
N VAL A 53 2.87 -9.71 7.92
CA VAL A 53 3.28 -8.59 7.07
C VAL A 53 4.81 -8.59 6.96
N ALA A 54 5.30 -8.49 5.73
CA ALA A 54 6.68 -8.15 5.46
C ALA A 54 6.80 -6.62 5.52
N TRP A 55 7.27 -6.11 6.65
CA TRP A 55 7.42 -4.67 6.88
C TRP A 55 8.67 -4.13 6.19
N ASP A 56 8.59 -2.91 5.68
CA ASP A 56 9.69 -2.31 4.90
C ASP A 56 10.95 -2.06 5.73
N ASN A 57 10.78 -1.92 7.05
CA ASN A 57 11.88 -1.80 8.01
C ASN A 57 12.61 -3.14 8.28
N GLY A 58 12.21 -4.22 7.61
CA GLY A 58 12.76 -5.57 7.79
C GLY A 58 12.15 -6.35 8.96
N CYS A 59 11.17 -5.80 9.67
CA CYS A 59 10.42 -6.54 10.67
C CYS A 59 9.45 -7.54 10.03
N HIS A 60 9.17 -8.61 10.77
CA HIS A 60 8.24 -9.68 10.38
C HIS A 60 7.19 -9.94 11.47
N LEU A 61 6.86 -8.89 12.25
CA LEU A 61 5.82 -8.97 13.27
C LEU A 61 4.45 -9.15 12.60
N GLY A 62 3.66 -10.09 13.12
CA GLY A 62 2.29 -10.31 12.67
C GLY A 62 1.33 -9.35 13.37
N VAL A 63 0.31 -8.89 12.66
CA VAL A 63 -0.79 -8.08 13.22
C VAL A 63 -1.84 -9.04 13.77
N VAL A 64 -1.93 -9.15 15.09
CA VAL A 64 -2.85 -10.04 15.80
C VAL A 64 -4.24 -9.42 15.87
N TYR A 65 -5.24 -10.17 15.42
CA TYR A 65 -6.63 -9.70 15.43
C TYR A 65 -7.12 -9.38 16.85
N GLY A 66 -7.49 -8.11 17.08
CA GLY A 66 -8.02 -7.63 18.36
C GLY A 66 -6.98 -7.13 19.35
N GLU A 67 -5.68 -7.29 19.05
CA GLU A 67 -4.58 -6.74 19.84
C GLU A 67 -3.83 -5.64 19.05
N ASP A 68 -3.52 -5.92 17.79
CA ASP A 68 -2.85 -4.99 16.88
C ASP A 68 -3.83 -4.43 15.84
N SER A 69 -3.41 -3.33 15.18
CA SER A 69 -4.22 -2.68 14.16
C SER A 69 -3.37 -2.22 12.99
N CYS A 70 -3.82 -2.55 11.78
CA CYS A 70 -3.27 -2.06 10.53
C CYS A 70 -4.39 -1.57 9.62
N ARG A 71 -4.07 -0.63 8.73
CA ARG A 71 -4.99 -0.14 7.70
C ARG A 71 -4.48 -0.54 6.32
N LYS A 72 -5.40 -0.86 5.41
CA LYS A 72 -5.05 -1.03 3.99
C LYS A 72 -4.69 0.30 3.38
N LEU A 73 -3.60 0.31 2.64
CA LEU A 73 -3.24 1.42 1.79
C LEU A 73 -3.86 1.21 0.41
N HIS A 74 -4.39 2.28 -0.15
CA HIS A 74 -4.83 2.31 -1.53
C HIS A 74 -3.59 2.59 -2.39
N THR A 75 -3.11 1.56 -3.07
CA THR A 75 -1.95 1.69 -3.95
C THR A 75 -2.36 2.11 -5.34
N ILE A 76 -1.68 3.09 -5.90
CA ILE A 76 -1.88 3.52 -7.28
C ILE A 76 -0.71 3.00 -8.11
N LYS A 77 -1.00 2.47 -9.29
CA LYS A 77 0.02 2.07 -10.26
C LYS A 77 0.11 3.12 -11.35
N THR A 78 1.31 3.63 -11.60
CA THR A 78 1.58 4.48 -12.76
C THR A 78 2.43 3.75 -13.78
N ILE A 79 2.05 3.79 -15.04
CA ILE A 79 2.79 3.21 -16.15
C ILE A 79 3.29 4.37 -17.02
N CYS A 80 4.59 4.63 -16.97
CA CYS A 80 5.21 5.70 -17.75
C CYS A 80 6.33 5.12 -18.61
N TYR A 81 6.30 5.32 -19.93
CA TYR A 81 7.26 4.72 -20.87
C TYR A 81 7.35 3.18 -20.76
N GLY A 82 6.24 2.52 -20.43
CA GLY A 82 6.21 1.08 -20.17
C GLY A 82 6.88 0.65 -18.86
N LYS A 83 7.37 1.59 -18.05
CA LYS A 83 7.84 1.32 -16.69
C LYS A 83 6.68 1.42 -15.72
N GLU A 84 6.40 0.32 -15.01
CA GLU A 84 5.42 0.28 -13.94
C GLU A 84 6.04 0.72 -12.62
N GLU A 85 5.36 1.61 -11.91
CA GLU A 85 5.73 2.04 -10.56
C GLU A 85 4.48 2.02 -9.68
N THR A 86 4.60 1.51 -8.46
CA THR A 86 3.49 1.41 -7.51
C THR A 86 3.72 2.38 -6.37
N TRP A 87 2.69 3.18 -6.06
CA TRP A 87 2.73 4.25 -5.09
C TRP A 87 1.78 3.93 -3.95
N ASP A 88 2.32 3.97 -2.74
CA ASP A 88 1.54 3.79 -1.50
C ASP A 88 0.73 5.05 -1.14
N CYS A 89 1.04 6.19 -1.75
CA CYS A 89 0.39 7.49 -1.52
C CYS A 89 0.19 8.23 -2.84
N LYS A 90 -1.03 8.71 -3.05
CA LYS A 90 -1.40 9.51 -4.24
C LYS A 90 -0.63 10.82 -4.29
N GLU A 91 -0.45 11.45 -3.14
CA GLU A 91 0.23 12.74 -3.02
C GLU A 91 1.69 12.64 -3.44
N ASP A 92 2.39 11.55 -3.07
CA ASP A 92 3.77 11.28 -3.49
C ASP A 92 3.85 11.09 -5.02
N ALA A 93 2.93 10.30 -5.59
CA ALA A 93 2.86 10.11 -7.05
C ALA A 93 2.63 11.44 -7.77
N VAL A 94 1.66 12.23 -7.28
CA VAL A 94 1.35 13.56 -7.85
C VAL A 94 2.55 14.49 -7.75
N ALA A 95 3.23 14.55 -6.61
CA ALA A 95 4.42 15.39 -6.43
C ALA A 95 5.54 15.00 -7.41
N PHE A 96 5.77 13.70 -7.59
CA PHE A 96 6.76 13.18 -8.54
C PHE A 96 6.46 13.64 -9.98
N PHE A 97 5.23 13.40 -10.45
CA PHE A 97 4.86 13.76 -11.84
C PHE A 97 4.73 15.27 -12.04
N LEU A 98 4.32 16.04 -11.03
CA LEU A 98 4.34 17.51 -11.09
C LEU A 98 5.75 18.06 -11.27
N GLN A 99 6.72 17.52 -10.52
CA GLN A 99 8.13 17.90 -10.68
C GLN A 99 8.66 17.49 -12.07
N ALA A 100 8.28 16.32 -12.56
CA ALA A 100 8.64 15.86 -13.90
C ALA A 100 8.07 16.78 -15.00
N VAL A 101 6.82 17.22 -14.87
CA VAL A 101 6.20 18.23 -15.77
C VAL A 101 6.96 19.55 -15.73
N ALA A 102 7.31 20.04 -14.54
CA ALA A 102 8.02 21.31 -14.39
C ALA A 102 9.46 21.28 -14.96
N GLY A 103 10.07 20.09 -15.04
CA GLY A 103 11.44 19.88 -15.54
C GLY A 103 11.53 19.33 -16.96
N SER A 104 10.42 19.18 -17.68
CA SER A 104 10.38 18.60 -19.04
C SER A 104 9.59 19.47 -20.01
N GLU A 105 9.82 19.26 -21.31
CA GLU A 105 9.19 20.02 -22.39
C GLU A 105 8.67 19.07 -23.48
N GLY A 106 7.75 19.54 -24.32
CA GLY A 106 7.25 18.78 -25.47
C GLY A 106 6.54 17.47 -25.10
N ALA A 107 6.81 16.41 -25.87
CA ALA A 107 6.10 15.13 -25.76
C ALA A 107 6.28 14.43 -24.41
N GLU A 108 7.36 14.70 -23.67
CA GLU A 108 7.59 14.14 -22.34
C GLU A 108 6.66 14.80 -21.30
N CYS A 109 6.52 16.12 -21.38
CA CYS A 109 5.63 16.89 -20.53
C CYS A 109 4.15 16.48 -20.72
N GLU A 110 3.74 16.24 -21.98
CA GLU A 110 2.39 15.76 -22.30
C GLU A 110 2.07 14.39 -21.67
N ARG A 111 3.05 13.47 -21.66
CA ARG A 111 2.91 12.13 -21.05
C ARG A 111 2.68 12.22 -19.54
N TYR A 112 3.52 12.97 -18.83
CA TYR A 112 3.38 13.15 -17.39
C TYR A 112 2.06 13.86 -17.02
N THR A 113 1.61 14.80 -17.86
CA THR A 113 0.34 15.50 -17.67
C THR A 113 -0.86 14.56 -17.77
N LYS A 114 -0.81 13.55 -18.65
CA LYS A 114 -1.86 12.51 -18.70
C LYS A 114 -1.91 11.69 -17.42
N ILE A 115 -0.76 11.22 -16.93
CA ILE A 115 -0.68 10.47 -15.67
C ILE A 115 -1.22 11.32 -14.50
N LEU A 116 -0.88 12.61 -14.44
CA LEU A 116 -1.44 13.54 -13.44
C LEU A 116 -2.95 13.69 -13.56
N THR A 117 -3.50 13.65 -14.77
CA THR A 117 -4.93 13.74 -15.01
C THR A 117 -5.63 12.48 -14.49
N ASP A 118 -5.12 11.30 -14.80
CA ASP A 118 -5.63 10.02 -14.27
C ASP A 118 -5.57 9.98 -12.74
N LEU A 119 -4.44 10.44 -12.17
CA LEU A 119 -4.27 10.58 -10.73
C LEU A 119 -5.33 11.53 -10.16
N ALA A 120 -5.54 12.69 -10.77
CA ALA A 120 -6.56 13.65 -10.32
C ALA A 120 -7.98 13.06 -10.39
N MET A 121 -8.28 12.27 -11.42
CA MET A 121 -9.55 11.54 -11.57
C MET A 121 -9.72 10.39 -10.57
N GLY A 122 -8.68 10.01 -9.84
CA GLY A 122 -8.73 8.96 -8.83
C GLY A 122 -8.65 7.55 -9.41
N MET A 123 -7.95 7.39 -10.54
CA MET A 123 -7.71 6.10 -11.16
C MET A 123 -6.69 5.27 -10.35
N ASP A 124 -6.97 3.99 -10.12
CA ASP A 124 -6.01 3.04 -9.53
C ASP A 124 -4.82 2.74 -10.45
N ILE A 125 -5.03 2.84 -11.76
CA ILE A 125 -4.02 2.59 -12.80
C ILE A 125 -3.99 3.80 -13.72
N CYS A 126 -2.87 4.52 -13.71
CA CYS A 126 -2.65 5.73 -14.48
C CYS A 126 -1.58 5.46 -15.56
N THR A 127 -1.79 5.89 -16.80
CA THR A 127 -0.87 5.56 -17.91
C THR A 127 -0.62 6.75 -18.85
N ASP A 128 0.58 6.86 -19.42
CA ASP A 128 0.91 7.90 -20.42
C ASP A 128 0.34 7.63 -21.84
N GLY A 129 -0.18 6.43 -22.09
CA GLY A 129 -0.82 6.05 -23.36
C GLY A 129 -1.10 4.55 -23.49
N GLU A 130 -2.08 4.22 -24.35
CA GLU A 130 -2.55 2.86 -24.71
C GLU A 130 -1.42 1.90 -25.13
#